data_AF-A0A8I1LSE1-F1
#
_entry.id   AF-A0A8I1LSE1-F1
#
_cell.length_a   1.000
_cell.length_b   1.000
_cell.length_c   1.000
_cell.angle_alpha   90.00
_cell.angle_beta   90.00
_cell.angle_gamma   90.00
#
_symmetry.space_group_name_H-M   'P 1'
#
loop_
_entity.id
_entity.type
_entity.pdbx_description
1 polymer ?
#
loop_
_entity_poly.entity_id
_entity_poly.type
_entity_poly.pdbx_seq_one_letter_code
_entity_poly.pdbx_strand_id
1 'polypeptide(L)'
;MTTLVEGTHPGGFLVWECSSDYTRETITVAAGTLEPGTVLGKITASGKYGAHDPAAIDGTETAVAVLWGKADASAGDAPAVAVVRGPAIVNRHDLVFAGTPSEGEIAAAHLGLLAAGILVR
;
A
#
# COMPACT_ATOMS: atom_id res chain seq x y z
N MET A 1 31.40 -13.62 8.38
CA MET A 1 30.92 -12.24 8.31
C MET A 1 29.42 -12.28 8.47
N THR A 2 28.86 -11.71 9.54
CA THR A 2 27.40 -11.64 9.71
C THR A 2 26.86 -10.56 8.79
N THR A 3 25.94 -10.93 7.91
CA THR A 3 25.20 -9.99 7.07
C THR A 3 24.10 -9.35 7.90
N LEU A 4 24.10 -8.02 8.00
CA LEU A 4 22.98 -7.26 8.55
C LEU A 4 22.04 -6.94 7.40
N VAL A 5 20.76 -7.26 7.56
CA VAL A 5 19.71 -6.94 6.60
C VAL A 5 18.90 -5.79 7.15
N GLU A 6 18.79 -4.71 6.38
CA GLU A 6 17.92 -3.59 6.71
C GLU A 6 16.49 -3.91 6.27
N GLY A 7 15.53 -3.71 7.18
CA GLY A 7 14.11 -3.91 6.92
C GLY A 7 13.45 -2.71 6.25
N THR A 8 12.15 -2.83 5.97
CA THR A 8 11.36 -1.70 5.46
C THR A 8 11.11 -0.67 6.56
N HIS A 9 11.12 0.60 6.18
CA HIS A 9 10.91 1.73 7.09
C HIS A 9 9.66 2.52 6.72
N PRO A 10 9.01 3.19 7.69
CA PRO A 10 7.91 4.09 7.40
C PRO A 10 8.30 5.14 6.35
N GLY A 11 7.58 5.16 5.23
CA GLY A 11 7.82 6.06 4.11
C GLY A 11 9.06 5.78 3.27
N GLY A 12 9.78 4.68 3.49
CA GLY A 12 11.00 4.35 2.72
C GLY A 12 10.77 4.23 1.21
N PHE A 13 9.56 3.84 0.80
CA PHE A 13 9.14 3.75 -0.60
C PHE A 13 8.83 5.11 -1.24
N LEU A 14 8.66 6.18 -0.46
CA LEU A 14 8.19 7.46 -0.97
C LEU A 14 9.35 8.28 -1.54
N VAL A 15 9.31 8.52 -2.84
CA VAL A 15 10.33 9.32 -3.54
C VAL A 15 9.96 10.81 -3.47
N TRP A 16 8.69 11.13 -3.68
CA TRP A 16 8.20 12.50 -3.65
C TRP A 16 6.69 12.54 -3.38
N GLU A 17 6.22 13.59 -2.72
CA GLU A 17 4.80 13.93 -2.64
C GLU A 17 4.61 15.44 -2.63
N CYS A 18 3.46 15.91 -3.09
CA CYS A 18 3.14 17.33 -3.12
C CYS A 18 3.07 17.95 -1.70
N SER A 19 2.36 17.30 -0.79
CA SER A 19 2.27 17.67 0.63
C SER A 19 1.72 16.50 1.42
N SER A 20 2.34 16.19 2.56
CA SER A 20 1.91 15.11 3.46
C SER A 20 0.47 15.27 3.96
N ASP A 21 0.01 16.51 4.14
CA ASP A 21 -1.34 16.81 4.64
C ASP A 21 -2.43 16.61 3.57
N TYR A 22 -2.01 16.47 2.31
CA TYR A 22 -2.92 16.29 1.18
C TYR A 22 -2.96 14.84 0.69
N THR A 23 -1.79 14.21 0.56
CA THR A 23 -1.61 12.87 -0.03
C THR A 23 -1.89 11.74 0.96
N ARG A 24 -1.66 11.99 2.26
CA ARG A 24 -1.75 10.98 3.31
C ARG A 24 -3.04 11.10 4.10
N GLU A 25 -3.57 9.97 4.53
CA GLU A 25 -4.77 9.90 5.36
C GLU A 25 -4.66 8.79 6.39
N THR A 26 -5.30 8.99 7.54
CA THR A 26 -5.53 7.92 8.52
C THR A 26 -6.62 7.01 8.00
N ILE A 27 -6.24 5.77 7.68
CA ILE A 27 -7.12 4.71 7.20
C ILE A 27 -7.34 3.67 8.29
N THR A 28 -8.37 2.84 8.10
CA THR A 28 -8.58 1.64 8.92
C THR A 28 -8.20 0.41 8.12
N VAL A 29 -7.26 -0.39 8.63
CA VAL A 29 -6.86 -1.69 8.08
C VAL A 29 -7.71 -2.77 8.72
N ALA A 30 -8.33 -3.63 7.90
CA ALA A 30 -9.34 -4.58 8.37
C ALA A 30 -8.75 -5.82 9.07
N ALA A 31 -7.58 -6.30 8.62
CA ALA A 31 -6.96 -7.50 9.19
C ALA A 31 -5.47 -7.62 8.81
N GLY A 32 -4.74 -8.40 9.59
CA GLY A 32 -3.35 -8.81 9.32
C GLY A 32 -2.29 -7.82 9.80
N THR A 33 -1.03 -8.24 9.70
CA THR A 33 0.13 -7.39 9.98
C THR A 33 0.77 -7.01 8.66
N LEU A 34 0.69 -5.73 8.29
CA LEU A 34 1.16 -5.21 7.02
C LEU A 34 2.40 -4.32 7.22
N GLU A 35 3.39 -4.52 6.36
CA GLU A 35 4.65 -3.78 6.41
C GLU A 35 4.56 -2.45 5.62
N PRO A 36 5.35 -1.43 5.97
CA PRO A 36 5.47 -0.21 5.19
C PRO A 36 5.74 -0.51 3.71
N GLY A 37 5.10 0.23 2.80
CA GLY A 37 5.19 0.00 1.35
C GLY A 37 4.20 -1.03 0.81
N THR A 38 3.40 -1.68 1.66
CA THR A 38 2.35 -2.61 1.21
C THR A 38 1.35 -1.89 0.32
N VAL A 39 1.11 -2.41 -0.88
CA VAL A 39 0.07 -1.95 -1.79
C VAL A 39 -1.29 -2.38 -1.24
N LEU A 40 -2.20 -1.43 -1.13
CA LEU A 40 -3.51 -1.61 -0.51
C LEU A 40 -4.64 -1.51 -1.53
N GLY A 41 -5.63 -2.37 -1.35
CA GLY A 41 -6.94 -2.23 -1.94
C GLY A 41 -7.97 -1.77 -0.89
N LYS A 42 -9.15 -1.35 -1.35
CA LYS A 42 -10.22 -0.85 -0.48
C LYS A 42 -11.44 -1.74 -0.57
N ILE A 43 -11.82 -2.33 0.55
CA ILE A 43 -12.99 -3.20 0.67
C ILE A 43 -14.25 -2.37 0.40
N THR A 44 -14.99 -2.72 -0.64
CA THR A 44 -16.16 -1.95 -1.12
C THR A 44 -17.27 -1.92 -0.06
N ALA A 45 -17.50 -3.04 0.63
CA ALA A 45 -18.58 -3.17 1.60
C ALA A 45 -18.36 -2.35 2.88
N SER A 46 -17.11 -2.21 3.34
CA SER A 46 -16.79 -1.59 4.63
C SER A 46 -16.07 -0.25 4.50
N GLY A 47 -15.47 0.04 3.34
CA GLY A 47 -14.60 1.20 3.13
C GLY A 47 -13.23 1.08 3.81
N LYS A 48 -12.93 -0.04 4.46
CA LYS A 48 -11.64 -0.34 5.09
C LYS A 48 -10.62 -0.79 4.05
N TYR A 49 -9.35 -0.83 4.44
CA TYR A 49 -8.26 -1.22 3.57
C TYR A 49 -7.73 -2.59 3.94
N GLY A 50 -7.27 -3.32 2.94
CA GLY A 50 -6.56 -4.59 3.06
C GLY A 50 -5.38 -4.61 2.11
N ALA A 51 -4.50 -5.60 2.27
CA ALA A 51 -3.46 -5.84 1.27
C ALA A 51 -4.11 -6.09 -0.09
N HIS A 52 -3.55 -5.53 -1.15
CA HIS A 52 -4.02 -5.75 -2.50
C HIS A 52 -3.87 -7.24 -2.87
N ASP A 53 -4.99 -7.85 -3.29
CA ASP A 53 -5.06 -9.22 -3.77
C ASP A 53 -5.76 -9.24 -5.14
N PRO A 54 -5.04 -9.47 -6.25
CA PRO A 54 -5.63 -9.44 -7.59
C PRO A 54 -6.69 -10.53 -7.82
N ALA A 55 -6.73 -11.59 -6.99
CA ALA A 55 -7.72 -12.65 -7.07
C ALA A 55 -8.98 -12.38 -6.21
N ALA A 56 -8.97 -11.31 -5.41
CA ALA A 56 -10.11 -10.93 -4.59
C ALA A 56 -11.28 -10.40 -5.45
N ILE A 57 -12.45 -10.31 -4.81
CA ILE A 57 -13.70 -9.81 -5.40
C ILE A 57 -14.44 -8.87 -4.45
N ASP A 58 -13.74 -8.35 -3.43
CA ASP A 58 -14.31 -7.54 -2.36
C ASP A 58 -13.93 -6.05 -2.47
N GLY A 59 -13.22 -5.66 -3.52
CA GLY A 59 -12.63 -4.34 -3.76
C GLY A 59 -11.13 -4.29 -3.51
N THR A 60 -10.53 -5.29 -2.83
CA THR A 60 -9.08 -5.33 -2.61
C THR A 60 -8.28 -5.70 -3.87
N GLU A 61 -8.95 -6.17 -4.92
CA GLU A 61 -8.38 -6.44 -6.23
C GLU A 61 -7.96 -5.19 -7.01
N THR A 62 -8.37 -3.99 -6.58
CA THR A 62 -7.89 -2.74 -7.17
C THR A 62 -6.94 -2.05 -6.20
N ALA A 63 -5.68 -1.87 -6.62
CA ALA A 63 -4.70 -1.09 -5.87
C ALA A 63 -5.09 0.40 -5.87
N VAL A 64 -5.27 0.98 -4.68
CA VAL A 64 -5.72 2.37 -4.51
C VAL A 64 -4.85 3.20 -3.56
N ALA A 65 -4.03 2.55 -2.74
CA ALA A 65 -3.19 3.24 -1.76
C ALA A 65 -1.91 2.46 -1.47
N VAL A 66 -0.94 3.12 -0.83
CA VAL A 66 0.29 2.49 -0.32
C VAL A 66 0.42 2.77 1.17
N LEU A 67 0.62 1.72 1.97
CA LEU A 67 0.73 1.82 3.41
C LEU A 67 2.01 2.58 3.81
N TRP A 68 1.87 3.69 4.56
CA TRP A 68 3.00 4.54 4.92
C TRP A 68 3.87 3.93 6.01
N GLY A 69 3.27 3.37 7.05
CA GLY A 69 3.97 2.74 8.18
C GLY A 69 3.32 1.42 8.57
N LYS A 70 3.97 0.64 9.43
CA LYS A 70 3.47 -0.68 9.83
C LYS A 70 2.03 -0.58 10.39
N ALA A 71 1.17 -1.50 9.96
CA ALA A 71 -0.17 -1.66 10.50
C ALA A 71 -0.30 -3.05 11.12
N ASP A 72 -0.77 -3.13 12.36
CA ASP A 72 -1.04 -4.40 13.03
C ASP A 72 -2.53 -4.51 13.37
N ALA A 73 -3.28 -5.14 12.46
CA ALA A 73 -4.69 -5.47 12.57
C ALA A 73 -4.91 -6.95 12.92
N SER A 74 -3.95 -7.59 13.62
CA SER A 74 -4.05 -9.00 14.04
C SER A 74 -5.17 -9.25 15.07
N ALA A 75 -5.50 -8.23 15.88
CA ALA A 75 -6.57 -8.27 16.86
C ALA A 75 -7.90 -7.65 16.37
N GLY A 76 -8.00 -7.35 15.06
CA GLY A 76 -9.13 -6.64 14.46
C GLY A 76 -8.72 -5.30 13.84
N ASP A 77 -9.70 -4.46 13.52
CA ASP A 77 -9.49 -3.19 12.84
C ASP A 77 -8.42 -2.32 13.51
N ALA A 78 -7.43 -1.87 12.75
CA ALA A 78 -6.37 -1.01 13.26
C ALA A 78 -6.23 0.29 12.44
N PRO A 79 -6.05 1.45 13.09
CA PRO A 79 -5.73 2.68 12.38
C PRO A 79 -4.30 2.63 11.83
N ALA A 80 -4.10 3.12 10.62
CA ALA A 80 -2.79 3.26 10.00
C ALA A 80 -2.75 4.51 9.10
N VAL A 81 -1.55 4.95 8.73
CA VAL A 81 -1.38 6.03 7.74
C VAL A 81 -1.06 5.42 6.39
N ALA A 82 -1.71 5.89 5.34
CA ALA A 82 -1.41 5.50 3.97
C ALA A 82 -1.33 6.71 3.04
N VAL A 83 -0.57 6.58 1.96
CA VAL A 83 -0.63 7.48 0.81
C VAL A 83 -1.82 7.03 -0.02
N VAL A 84 -2.91 7.80 0.03
CA VAL A 84 -4.21 7.44 -0.56
C VAL A 84 -4.52 8.22 -1.84
N ARG A 85 -3.77 9.30 -2.09
CA ARG A 85 -3.97 10.16 -3.26
C ARG A 85 -2.70 10.89 -3.64
N GLY A 86 -2.58 11.23 -4.92
CA GLY A 86 -1.48 11.99 -5.47
C GLY A 86 -1.77 13.48 -5.66
N PRO A 87 -0.80 14.25 -6.19
CA PRO A 87 0.37 13.71 -6.90
C PRO A 87 1.47 13.27 -5.93
N ALA A 88 1.91 12.01 -6.11
CA ALA A 88 3.00 11.37 -5.36
C ALA A 88 3.80 10.44 -6.28
N ILE A 89 5.06 10.19 -5.96
CA ILE A 89 5.97 9.28 -6.66
C ILE A 89 6.52 8.27 -5.65
N VAL A 90 6.42 6.97 -5.98
CA VAL A 90 6.89 5.87 -5.14
C VAL A 90 7.87 4.98 -5.90
N ASN A 91 8.83 4.39 -5.18
CA ASN A 91 9.82 3.48 -5.73
C ASN A 91 9.23 2.07 -5.86
N ARG A 92 9.22 1.53 -7.08
CA ARG A 92 8.72 0.18 -7.38
C ARG A 92 9.43 -0.93 -6.61
N HIS A 93 10.69 -0.72 -6.25
CA HIS A 93 11.51 -1.74 -5.58
C HIS A 93 11.23 -1.84 -4.08
N ASP A 94 10.62 -0.80 -3.50
CA ASP A 94 10.28 -0.73 -2.08
C ASP A 94 8.78 -0.98 -1.83
N LEU A 95 8.01 -1.30 -2.89
CA LEU A 95 6.63 -1.73 -2.78
C LEU A 95 6.56 -3.19 -2.36
N VAL A 96 5.64 -3.48 -1.44
CA VAL A 96 5.36 -4.82 -0.95
C VAL A 96 4.02 -5.28 -1.51
N PHE A 97 4.00 -6.44 -2.14
CA PHE A 97 2.78 -7.08 -2.64
C PHE A 97 2.49 -8.34 -1.81
N ALA A 98 1.22 -8.57 -1.50
CA ALA A 98 0.83 -9.81 -0.85
C ALA A 98 0.97 -10.99 -1.81
N GLY A 99 1.45 -12.13 -1.30
CA GLY A 99 1.67 -13.32 -2.12
C GLY A 99 2.76 -13.13 -3.16
N THR A 100 2.54 -13.70 -4.35
CA THR A 100 3.48 -13.67 -5.48
C THR A 100 2.74 -13.33 -6.77
N PRO A 101 2.26 -12.08 -6.93
CA PRO A 101 1.54 -11.69 -8.13
C PRO A 101 2.43 -11.78 -9.38
N SER A 102 1.83 -12.12 -10.50
CA SER A 102 2.45 -12.10 -11.81
C SER A 102 2.82 -10.68 -12.24
N GLU A 103 3.72 -10.57 -13.22
CA GLU A 103 4.11 -9.25 -13.77
C GLU A 103 2.91 -8.47 -14.33
N GLY A 104 1.92 -9.17 -14.89
CA GLY A 104 0.68 -8.57 -15.39
C GLY A 104 -0.17 -7.97 -14.26
N GLU A 105 -0.27 -8.67 -13.13
CA GLU A 105 -1.00 -8.18 -11.95
C GLU A 105 -0.27 -7.00 -11.29
N ILE A 106 1.06 -7.04 -11.20
CA ILE A 106 1.86 -5.91 -10.71
C ILE A 106 1.67 -4.69 -11.62
N ALA A 107 1.68 -4.87 -12.94
CA ALA A 107 1.43 -3.78 -13.89
C ALA A 107 0.01 -3.19 -13.72
N ALA A 108 -1.00 -4.05 -13.51
CA ALA A 108 -2.37 -3.60 -13.22
C ALA A 108 -2.44 -2.82 -11.89
N ALA A 109 -1.74 -3.27 -10.85
CA ALA A 109 -1.66 -2.55 -9.58
C ALA A 109 -1.02 -1.16 -9.75
N HIS A 110 0.06 -1.04 -10.55
CA HIS A 110 0.66 0.26 -10.85
C HIS A 110 -0.29 1.19 -11.62
N LEU A 111 -1.11 0.66 -12.53
CA LEU A 111 -2.15 1.44 -13.21
C LEU A 111 -3.25 1.90 -12.23
N GLY A 112 -3.64 1.06 -11.26
CA GLY A 112 -4.56 1.44 -10.19
C GLY A 112 -4.01 2.58 -9.33
N LEU A 113 -2.74 2.48 -8.91
CA LEU A 113 -2.06 3.54 -8.17
C LEU A 113 -1.96 4.83 -9.00
N LEU A 114 -1.68 4.74 -10.30
CA LEU A 114 -1.65 5.89 -11.20
C LEU A 114 -3.02 6.58 -11.28
N ALA A 115 -4.12 5.83 -11.28
CA ALA A 115 -5.47 6.38 -11.25
C ALA A 115 -5.76 7.16 -9.95
N ALA A 116 -5.13 6.78 -8.83
CA ALA A 116 -5.15 7.54 -7.58
C ALA A 116 -4.17 8.75 -7.58
N GLY A 117 -3.41 8.96 -8.65
CA GLY A 117 -2.38 9.99 -8.77
C GLY A 117 -1.02 9.61 -8.19
N ILE A 118 -0.83 8.35 -7.82
CA ILE A 118 0.40 7.81 -7.24
C ILE A 118 1.21 7.16 -8.37
N LEU A 119 2.28 7.83 -8.81
CA LEU A 119 3.15 7.36 -9.87
C LEU A 119 4.20 6.40 -9.32
N VAL A 120 4.24 5.18 -9.86
CA VAL A 120 5.30 4.20 -9.54
C VAL A 120 6.49 4.40 -10.48
N ARG A 121 7.71 4.41 -9.94
CA ARG A 121 8.97 4.58 -10.68
C ARG A 121 9.96 3.47 -10.39
#